data_AF-A0A7J8Y6L6-F1
#
_entry.id   AF-A0A7J8Y6L6-F1
#
_cell.length_a   1.000
_cell.length_b   1.000
_cell.length_c   1.000
_cell.angle_alpha   90.00
_cell.angle_beta   90.00
_cell.angle_gamma   90.00
#
_symmetry.space_group_name_H-M   'P 1'
#
loop_
_entity.id
_entity.type
_entity.pdbx_description
1 polymer ?
#
loop_
_entity_poly.entity_id
_entity_poly.type
_entity_poly.pdbx_seq_one_letter_code
_entity_poly.pdbx_strand_id
1 'polypeptide(L)'
;MVHADGSVAQTWNYLKQHGLQGFIDIWPRPTAIAWKIIFVYGAFEAALQLLLPGKRVEGPISPTGNRPVYKANGMAAYFVTLVSYISLWWFEIFNPTVVYDHLGEIYSALIFGSLIFCVFLYIKGHVAPSSTDSGSSGNFIIDFYWGMELYPRIGKNFDIKVFTNCRFGMMSWAVLAVTYCIKQYELNGKVSDSMLVNTTLMLVYVTKFFWWEAGYWNTMDIAHDRAGFYICWGCLVWVPSVYTSPGMYLVNHPVNLGMQ
;
A
#
# COMPACT_ATOMS: atom_id res chain seq x y z
N MET A 1 -11.32 -14.99 7.99
CA MET A 1 -9.99 -14.40 8.26
C MET A 1 -10.00 -13.53 9.51
N VAL A 2 -10.50 -14.09 10.62
CA VAL A 2 -10.21 -13.60 11.97
C VAL A 2 -10.30 -14.83 12.86
N HIS A 3 -9.22 -15.61 12.96
CA HIS A 3 -9.23 -16.89 13.70
C HIS A 3 -9.41 -16.68 15.22
N ALA A 4 -9.33 -15.43 15.70
CA ALA A 4 -9.28 -15.08 17.11
C ALA A 4 -10.02 -13.76 17.42
N ASP A 5 -10.96 -13.36 16.57
CA ASP A 5 -11.82 -12.17 16.80
C ASP A 5 -11.07 -10.86 17.12
N GLY A 6 -9.87 -10.66 16.54
CA GLY A 6 -9.00 -9.52 16.83
C GLY A 6 -8.29 -9.58 18.19
N SER A 7 -8.49 -10.64 18.98
CA SER A 7 -7.88 -10.84 20.30
C SER A 7 -6.46 -11.39 20.20
N VAL A 8 -5.51 -10.61 20.72
CA VAL A 8 -4.11 -11.02 20.88
C VAL A 8 -4.01 -12.21 21.86
N ALA A 9 -4.81 -12.21 22.93
CA ALA A 9 -4.77 -13.26 23.94
C ALA A 9 -5.26 -14.61 23.38
N GLN A 10 -6.33 -14.61 22.58
CA GLN A 10 -6.82 -15.84 21.94
C GLN A 10 -5.82 -16.38 20.93
N THR A 11 -5.23 -15.51 20.09
CA THR A 11 -4.16 -15.89 19.15
C THR A 11 -2.98 -16.51 19.89
N TRP A 12 -2.52 -15.87 20.97
CA TRP A 12 -1.40 -16.37 21.78
C TRP A 12 -1.71 -17.73 22.40
N ASN A 13 -2.89 -17.89 23.00
CA ASN A 13 -3.31 -19.16 23.60
C ASN A 13 -3.40 -20.27 22.56
N TYR A 14 -3.93 -19.98 21.38
CA TYR A 14 -3.99 -20.92 20.27
C TYR A 14 -2.60 -21.38 19.83
N LEU A 15 -1.68 -20.43 19.60
CA LEU A 15 -0.29 -20.73 19.24
C LEU A 15 0.46 -21.49 20.34
N LYS A 16 0.19 -21.19 21.62
CA LYS A 16 0.77 -21.91 22.75
C LYS A 16 0.29 -23.37 22.80
N GLN A 17 -0.97 -23.63 22.44
CA GLN A 17 -1.57 -24.97 22.44
C GLN A 17 -1.12 -25.82 21.24
N HIS A 18 -1.05 -25.22 20.05
CA HIS A 18 -0.82 -25.95 18.79
C HIS A 18 0.62 -25.81 18.25
N GLY A 19 1.45 -25.00 18.91
CA GLY A 19 2.85 -24.79 18.55
C GLY A 19 3.04 -24.30 17.12
N LEU A 20 4.08 -24.82 16.46
CA LEU A 20 4.43 -24.46 15.08
C LEU A 20 3.34 -24.88 14.08
N GLN A 21 2.65 -26.00 14.30
CA GLN A 21 1.61 -26.45 13.39
C GLN A 21 0.43 -25.48 13.38
N GLY A 22 -0.01 -25.01 14.55
CA GLY A 22 -1.05 -23.98 14.63
C GLY A 22 -0.67 -22.69 13.91
N PHE A 23 0.60 -22.28 13.99
CA PHE A 23 1.08 -21.14 13.21
C PHE A 23 0.97 -21.36 11.70
N ILE A 24 1.39 -22.54 11.21
CA ILE A 24 1.30 -22.90 9.78
C ILE A 24 -0.17 -22.95 9.32
N ASP A 25 -1.08 -23.42 10.18
CA ASP A 25 -2.49 -23.58 9.87
C ASP A 25 -3.21 -22.22 9.72
N ILE A 26 -2.84 -21.22 10.52
CA ILE A 26 -3.42 -19.86 10.43
C ILE A 26 -2.68 -18.96 9.44
N TRP A 27 -1.51 -19.36 8.95
CA TRP A 27 -0.71 -18.56 8.04
C TRP A 27 -1.33 -18.57 6.64
N PRO A 28 -1.86 -17.44 6.14
CA PRO A 28 -2.44 -17.40 4.81
C PRO A 28 -1.34 -17.57 3.76
N ARG A 29 -1.58 -18.44 2.77
CA ARG A 29 -0.63 -18.69 1.69
C ARG A 29 -0.93 -17.77 0.50
N PRO A 30 0.10 -17.27 -0.21
CA PRO A 30 -0.13 -16.50 -1.43
C PRO A 30 -0.85 -17.36 -2.47
N THR A 31 -1.89 -16.81 -3.10
CA THR A 31 -2.63 -17.48 -4.17
C THR A 31 -2.49 -16.74 -5.49
N ALA A 32 -2.76 -17.43 -6.60
CA ALA A 32 -2.77 -16.80 -7.92
C ALA A 32 -3.80 -15.64 -8.01
N ILE A 33 -4.91 -15.74 -7.27
CA ILE A 33 -5.93 -14.69 -7.19
C ILE A 33 -5.35 -13.45 -6.52
N ALA A 34 -4.70 -13.61 -5.36
CA ALA A 34 -4.06 -12.51 -4.65
C ALA A 34 -3.00 -11.80 -5.52
N TRP A 35 -2.14 -12.57 -6.18
CA TRP A 35 -1.15 -12.02 -7.12
C TRP A 35 -1.80 -11.26 -8.28
N LYS A 36 -2.88 -11.80 -8.85
CA LYS A 36 -3.63 -11.14 -9.92
C LYS A 36 -4.24 -9.81 -9.46
N ILE A 37 -4.85 -9.77 -8.28
CA ILE A 37 -5.42 -8.54 -7.71
C ILE A 37 -4.33 -7.48 -7.53
N ILE A 38 -3.23 -7.85 -6.87
CA ILE A 38 -2.08 -6.96 -6.64
C ILE A 38 -1.52 -6.45 -7.97
N PHE A 39 -1.34 -7.32 -8.95
CA PHE A 39 -0.78 -6.96 -10.25
C PHE A 39 -1.70 -6.02 -11.04
N VAL A 40 -3.00 -6.33 -11.13
CA VAL A 40 -3.97 -5.49 -11.84
C VAL A 40 -4.05 -4.11 -11.20
N TYR A 41 -4.14 -4.05 -9.86
CA TYR A 41 -4.14 -2.81 -9.10
C TYR A 41 -2.85 -2.01 -9.32
N GLY A 42 -1.69 -2.65 -9.13
CA GLY A 42 -0.39 -1.99 -9.32
C GLY A 42 -0.17 -1.50 -10.75
N ALA A 43 -0.61 -2.28 -11.75
CA ALA A 43 -0.53 -1.88 -13.16
C ALA A 43 -1.46 -0.70 -13.47
N PHE A 44 -2.67 -0.69 -12.90
CA PHE A 44 -3.60 0.43 -13.02
C PHE A 44 -3.00 1.71 -12.42
N GLU A 45 -2.49 1.65 -11.19
CA GLU A 45 -1.85 2.78 -10.52
C GLU A 45 -0.58 3.27 -11.25
N ALA A 46 0.21 2.34 -11.81
CA ALA A 46 1.38 2.67 -12.62
C ALA A 46 0.97 3.37 -13.91
N ALA A 47 -0.11 2.92 -14.56
CA ALA A 47 -0.67 3.56 -15.73
C ALA A 47 -1.16 4.97 -15.40
N LEU A 48 -1.88 5.17 -14.29
CA LEU A 48 -2.30 6.51 -13.86
C LEU A 48 -1.10 7.42 -13.57
N GLN A 49 -0.06 6.93 -12.89
CA GLN A 49 1.16 7.67 -12.65
C GLN A 49 1.79 8.15 -13.97
N LEU A 50 1.85 7.31 -14.99
CA LEU A 50 2.50 7.63 -16.27
C LEU A 50 1.62 8.44 -17.23
N LEU A 51 0.33 8.14 -17.31
CA LEU A 51 -0.56 8.66 -18.35
C LEU A 51 -1.32 9.91 -17.93
N LEU A 52 -1.71 10.04 -16.65
CA LEU A 52 -2.48 11.22 -16.24
C LEU A 52 -1.64 12.50 -16.32
N PRO A 53 -2.20 13.60 -16.84
CA PRO A 53 -1.51 14.88 -16.87
C PRO A 53 -1.29 15.39 -15.44
N GLY A 54 -0.22 16.15 -15.25
CA GLY A 54 0.10 16.73 -13.95
C GLY A 54 1.15 17.81 -14.10
N LYS A 55 1.21 18.71 -13.13
CA LYS A 55 2.21 19.79 -13.13
C LYS A 55 3.59 19.19 -12.90
N ARG A 56 4.59 19.66 -13.64
CA ARG A 56 5.99 19.34 -13.37
C ARG A 56 6.39 20.01 -12.06
N VAL A 57 6.98 19.23 -11.15
CA VAL A 57 7.48 19.70 -9.86
C VAL A 57 8.88 19.18 -9.68
N GLU A 58 9.77 20.03 -9.20
CA GLU A 58 11.14 19.66 -8.91
C GLU A 58 11.25 19.30 -7.44
N GLY A 59 11.82 18.14 -7.15
CA GLY A 59 12.11 17.70 -5.80
C GLY A 59 13.33 18.38 -5.19
N PRO A 60 13.72 17.93 -3.98
CA PRO A 60 14.89 18.44 -3.29
C PRO A 60 16.18 18.02 -4.00
N ILE A 61 17.20 18.87 -3.90
CA ILE A 61 18.53 18.58 -4.46
C ILE A 61 19.20 17.53 -3.57
N SER A 62 19.70 16.47 -4.18
CA SER A 62 20.41 15.41 -3.48
C SER A 62 21.81 15.85 -3.03
N PRO A 63 22.45 15.12 -2.10
CA PRO A 63 23.84 15.40 -1.70
C PRO A 63 24.83 15.34 -2.87
N THR A 64 24.54 14.58 -3.93
CA THR A 64 25.39 14.53 -5.14
C THR A 64 25.03 15.58 -6.19
N GLY A 65 24.07 16.47 -5.89
CA GLY A 65 23.68 17.60 -6.73
C GLY A 65 22.58 17.29 -7.75
N ASN A 66 22.02 16.08 -7.76
CA ASN A 66 20.91 15.75 -8.67
C ASN A 66 19.60 16.34 -8.17
N ARG A 67 18.71 16.68 -9.10
CA ARG A 67 17.36 17.16 -8.78
C ARG A 67 16.31 16.29 -9.46
N PRO A 68 15.56 15.45 -8.70
CA PRO A 68 14.53 14.63 -9.28
C PRO A 68 13.36 15.49 -9.77
N VAL A 69 12.77 15.10 -10.88
CA VAL A 69 11.58 15.74 -11.45
C VAL A 69 10.41 14.79 -11.31
N TYR A 70 9.32 15.32 -10.78
CA TYR A 70 8.09 14.61 -10.52
C TYR A 70 6.93 15.23 -11.29
N LYS A 71 5.87 14.43 -11.48
CA LYS A 71 4.61 14.86 -12.08
C LYS A 71 3.53 14.82 -11.01
N ALA A 72 3.05 15.99 -10.60
CA ALA A 72 1.99 16.15 -9.61
C ALA A 72 0.63 15.83 -10.22
N ASN A 73 0.31 14.54 -10.20
CA ASN A 73 -0.97 14.00 -10.64
C ASN A 73 -1.66 13.15 -9.56
N GLY A 74 -1.22 13.21 -8.29
CA GLY A 74 -1.76 12.38 -7.22
C GLY A 74 -3.24 12.57 -6.97
N MET A 75 -3.73 13.83 -6.92
CA MET A 75 -5.16 14.10 -6.79
C MET A 75 -5.99 13.56 -7.96
N ALA A 76 -5.48 13.67 -9.19
CA ALA A 76 -6.16 13.16 -10.37
C ALA A 76 -6.19 11.63 -10.35
N ALA A 77 -5.06 10.98 -10.02
CA ALA A 77 -4.98 9.54 -9.86
C ALA A 77 -5.94 9.05 -8.77
N TYR A 78 -5.92 9.70 -7.60
CA TYR A 78 -6.81 9.38 -6.48
C TYR A 78 -8.28 9.41 -6.85
N PHE A 79 -8.72 10.49 -7.51
CA PHE A 79 -10.11 10.60 -7.93
C PHE A 79 -10.48 9.55 -8.97
N VAL A 80 -9.62 9.35 -9.98
CA VAL A 80 -9.85 8.32 -11.02
C VAL A 80 -9.92 6.93 -10.39
N THR A 81 -9.01 6.59 -9.48
CA THR A 81 -9.00 5.30 -8.78
C THR A 81 -10.30 5.08 -8.01
N LEU A 82 -10.71 6.02 -7.16
CA LEU A 82 -11.93 5.84 -6.36
C LEU A 82 -13.19 5.82 -7.21
N VAL A 83 -13.30 6.70 -8.20
CA VAL A 83 -14.45 6.73 -9.10
C VAL A 83 -14.52 5.45 -9.92
N SER A 84 -13.40 4.98 -10.49
CA SER A 84 -13.37 3.71 -11.20
C SER A 84 -13.74 2.54 -10.29
N TYR A 85 -13.19 2.49 -9.07
CA TYR A 85 -13.47 1.40 -8.13
C TYR A 85 -14.95 1.34 -7.72
N ILE A 86 -15.55 2.49 -7.37
CA ILE A 86 -16.97 2.58 -7.01
C ILE A 86 -17.87 2.33 -8.23
N SER A 87 -17.50 2.85 -9.41
CA SER A 87 -18.29 2.63 -10.63
C SER A 87 -18.31 1.15 -11.01
N LEU A 88 -17.16 0.48 -10.94
CA LEU A 88 -17.07 -0.96 -11.24
C LEU A 88 -17.95 -1.79 -10.30
N TRP A 89 -18.07 -1.40 -9.03
CA TRP A 89 -18.99 -1.99 -8.08
C TRP A 89 -20.46 -1.67 -8.40
N TRP A 90 -20.77 -0.40 -8.65
CA TRP A 90 -22.13 0.08 -8.91
C TRP A 90 -22.74 -0.54 -10.18
N PHE A 91 -21.93 -0.74 -11.22
CA PHE A 91 -22.35 -1.40 -12.46
C PHE A 91 -22.20 -2.93 -12.41
N GLU A 92 -21.91 -3.51 -11.25
CA GLU A 92 -21.77 -4.96 -11.03
C GLU A 92 -20.70 -5.64 -11.93
N ILE A 93 -19.75 -4.86 -12.46
CA ILE A 93 -18.66 -5.35 -13.33
C ILE A 93 -17.60 -6.09 -12.49
N PHE A 94 -17.36 -5.60 -11.27
CA PHE A 94 -16.41 -6.18 -10.33
C PHE A 94 -16.94 -5.99 -8.91
N ASN A 95 -16.90 -7.05 -8.10
CA ASN A 95 -17.26 -6.95 -6.69
C ASN A 95 -16.01 -6.69 -5.83
N PRO A 96 -15.86 -5.51 -5.21
CA PRO A 96 -14.77 -5.17 -4.29
C PRO A 96 -14.60 -6.15 -3.14
N THR A 97 -15.66 -6.84 -2.72
CA THR A 97 -15.63 -7.73 -1.55
C THR A 97 -14.68 -8.91 -1.72
N VAL A 98 -14.39 -9.30 -2.97
CA VAL A 98 -13.34 -10.29 -3.29
C VAL A 98 -11.99 -9.89 -2.71
N VAL A 99 -11.68 -8.58 -2.66
CA VAL A 99 -10.44 -8.10 -2.04
C VAL A 99 -10.44 -8.37 -0.55
N TYR A 100 -11.56 -8.15 0.14
CA TYR A 100 -11.71 -8.46 1.57
C TYR A 100 -11.57 -9.96 1.85
N ASP A 101 -12.23 -10.78 1.02
CA ASP A 101 -12.27 -12.23 1.20
C ASP A 101 -10.88 -12.87 1.03
N HIS A 102 -10.03 -12.29 0.19
CA HIS A 102 -8.65 -12.74 -0.06
C HIS A 102 -7.56 -11.89 0.62
N LEU A 103 -7.87 -10.96 1.52
CA LEU A 103 -6.90 -10.10 2.21
C LEU A 103 -5.66 -10.81 2.77
N GLY A 104 -5.82 -11.96 3.40
CA GLY A 104 -4.72 -12.67 4.06
C GLY A 104 -3.75 -13.22 3.04
N GLU A 105 -4.29 -13.75 1.93
CA GLU A 105 -3.50 -14.20 0.78
C GLU A 105 -2.82 -13.01 0.10
N ILE A 106 -3.49 -11.86 0.02
CA ILE A 106 -2.94 -10.58 -0.47
C ILE A 106 -1.79 -10.11 0.43
N TYR A 107 -1.96 -10.06 1.75
CA TYR A 107 -0.91 -9.64 2.68
C TYR A 107 0.30 -10.58 2.62
N SER A 108 0.05 -11.89 2.55
CA SER A 108 1.11 -12.89 2.33
C SER A 108 1.85 -12.64 1.01
N ALA A 109 1.11 -12.45 -0.09
CA ALA A 109 1.69 -12.14 -1.39
C ALA A 109 2.46 -10.81 -1.40
N LEU A 110 1.99 -9.77 -0.71
CA LEU A 110 2.70 -8.49 -0.56
C LEU A 110 3.99 -8.63 0.25
N ILE A 111 4.01 -9.47 1.30
CA ILE A 111 5.23 -9.77 2.06
C ILE A 111 6.29 -10.41 1.16
N PHE A 112 5.95 -11.51 0.47
CA PHE A 112 6.92 -12.16 -0.43
C PHE A 112 7.27 -11.30 -1.64
N GLY A 113 6.29 -10.59 -2.19
CA GLY A 113 6.48 -9.69 -3.33
C GLY A 113 7.38 -8.52 -3.02
N SER A 114 7.22 -7.89 -1.86
CA SER A 114 8.10 -6.80 -1.42
C SER A 114 9.52 -7.28 -1.15
N LEU A 115 9.73 -8.48 -0.60
CA LEU A 115 11.06 -9.07 -0.46
C LEU A 115 11.74 -9.25 -1.82
N ILE A 116 11.05 -9.87 -2.79
CA ILE A 116 11.55 -10.05 -4.16
C ILE A 116 11.82 -8.69 -4.82
N PHE A 117 10.92 -7.73 -4.63
CA PHE A 117 11.05 -6.38 -5.17
C PHE A 117 12.29 -5.66 -4.61
N CYS A 118 12.60 -5.82 -3.32
CA CYS A 118 13.79 -5.21 -2.72
C CYS A 118 15.08 -5.89 -3.19
N VAL A 119 15.06 -7.21 -3.45
CA VAL A 119 16.19 -7.89 -4.12
C VAL A 119 16.39 -7.32 -5.52
N PHE A 120 15.30 -7.08 -6.26
CA PHE A 120 15.37 -6.41 -7.55
C PHE A 120 15.98 -5.01 -7.45
N LEU A 121 15.59 -4.19 -6.47
CA LEU A 121 16.16 -2.86 -6.26
C LEU A 121 17.66 -2.90 -5.92
N TYR A 122 18.07 -3.87 -5.10
CA TYR A 122 19.48 -4.11 -4.80
C TYR A 122 20.28 -4.44 -6.08
N ILE A 123 19.80 -5.40 -6.88
CA ILE A 123 20.45 -5.77 -8.15
C ILE A 123 20.48 -4.57 -9.12
N LYS A 124 19.36 -3.87 -9.26
CA LYS A 124 19.22 -2.69 -10.12
C LYS A 124 20.23 -1.61 -9.74
N GLY A 125 20.38 -1.30 -8.45
CA GLY A 125 21.32 -0.28 -8.01
C GLY A 125 22.78 -0.61 -8.34
N HIS A 126 23.13 -1.91 -8.46
CA HIS A 126 24.47 -2.37 -8.82
C HIS A 126 24.70 -2.36 -10.33
N VAL A 127 23.70 -2.81 -11.10
CA VAL A 127 23.86 -3.07 -12.54
C VAL A 127 23.47 -1.86 -13.39
N ALA A 128 22.44 -1.11 -12.96
CA ALA A 128 21.84 -0.02 -13.73
C ALA A 128 21.32 1.10 -12.80
N PRO A 129 22.22 1.80 -12.07
CA PRO A 129 21.83 2.93 -11.24
C PRO A 129 21.23 4.06 -12.09
N SER A 130 20.16 4.66 -11.59
CA SER A 130 19.43 5.73 -12.29
C SER A 130 20.12 7.09 -12.22
N SER A 131 21.04 7.29 -11.27
CA SER A 131 21.83 8.51 -11.10
C SER A 131 23.07 8.24 -10.23
N THR A 132 23.86 9.28 -9.98
CA THR A 132 24.99 9.23 -9.03
C THR A 132 24.55 9.11 -7.57
N ASP A 133 23.25 9.22 -7.26
CA ASP A 133 22.70 8.96 -5.91
C ASP A 133 22.52 7.46 -5.61
N SER A 134 23.40 6.62 -6.17
CA SER A 134 23.50 5.20 -5.87
C SER A 134 24.80 4.93 -5.12
N GLY A 135 24.77 4.05 -4.13
CA GLY A 135 25.98 3.59 -3.48
C GLY A 135 25.76 2.37 -2.60
N SER A 136 26.83 1.60 -2.38
CA SER A 136 26.85 0.42 -1.54
C SER A 136 27.69 0.68 -0.29
N SER A 137 27.28 0.12 0.84
CA SER A 137 28.05 0.07 2.08
C SER A 137 29.09 -1.06 2.09
N GLY A 138 29.09 -1.93 1.07
CA GLY A 138 29.88 -3.15 1.00
C GLY A 138 29.27 -4.32 1.79
N ASN A 139 28.13 -4.12 2.47
CA ASN A 139 27.42 -5.16 3.21
C ASN A 139 26.02 -5.38 2.61
N PHE A 140 25.79 -6.58 2.08
CA PHE A 140 24.51 -6.96 1.47
C PHE A 140 23.30 -6.71 2.36
N ILE A 141 23.37 -7.03 3.66
CA ILE A 141 22.23 -6.91 4.58
C ILE A 141 21.85 -5.44 4.75
N ILE A 142 22.85 -4.56 4.89
CA ILE A 142 22.63 -3.12 5.07
C ILE A 142 22.09 -2.52 3.76
N ASP A 143 22.69 -2.88 2.62
CA ASP A 143 22.29 -2.37 1.31
C ASP A 143 20.91 -2.86 0.89
N PHE A 144 20.52 -4.08 1.27
CA PHE A 144 19.16 -4.58 1.10
C PHE A 144 18.17 -3.83 2.00
N TYR A 145 18.54 -3.59 3.27
CA TYR A 145 17.66 -2.96 4.24
C TYR A 145 17.43 -1.47 3.96
N TRP A 146 18.50 -0.70 3.79
CA TRP A 146 18.44 0.74 3.53
C TRP A 146 18.24 1.08 2.05
N GLY A 147 18.67 0.20 1.14
CA GLY A 147 18.61 0.47 -0.29
C GLY A 147 19.84 1.18 -0.81
N MET A 148 20.09 1.01 -2.11
CA MET A 148 21.28 1.57 -2.75
C MET A 148 21.03 2.90 -3.43
N GLU A 149 19.87 3.06 -4.07
CA GLU A 149 19.51 4.25 -4.84
C GLU A 149 18.59 5.17 -4.05
N LEU A 150 18.88 6.47 -4.06
CA LEU A 150 17.98 7.47 -3.50
C LEU A 150 16.71 7.64 -4.35
N TYR A 151 16.86 7.73 -5.67
CA TYR A 151 15.74 7.93 -6.61
C TYR A 151 15.77 6.88 -7.74
N PRO A 152 15.52 5.59 -7.46
CA PRO A 152 15.51 4.60 -8.51
C PRO A 152 14.34 4.82 -9.47
N ARG A 153 14.65 4.72 -10.76
CA ARG A 153 13.69 4.92 -11.86
C ARG A 153 13.67 3.74 -12.82
N ILE A 154 12.49 3.49 -13.37
CA ILE A 154 12.32 2.63 -14.55
C ILE A 154 12.12 3.55 -15.75
N GLY A 155 13.09 3.54 -16.67
CA GLY A 155 13.16 4.55 -17.73
C GLY A 155 13.31 5.97 -17.17
N LYS A 156 12.80 6.98 -17.87
CA LYS A 156 12.96 8.40 -17.49
C LYS A 156 11.87 8.91 -16.55
N ASN A 157 10.65 8.38 -16.68
CA ASN A 157 9.45 9.01 -16.13
C ASN A 157 8.83 8.25 -14.94
N PHE A 158 9.25 7.02 -14.66
CA PHE A 158 8.70 6.21 -13.59
C PHE A 158 9.63 6.20 -12.37
N ASP A 159 9.29 7.01 -11.37
CA ASP A 159 9.97 7.01 -10.08
C ASP A 159 9.36 5.94 -9.16
N ILE A 160 10.21 5.03 -8.69
CA ILE A 160 9.78 3.86 -7.93
C ILE A 160 9.31 4.27 -6.53
N LYS A 161 9.97 5.21 -5.84
CA LYS A 161 9.55 5.61 -4.49
C LYS A 161 8.21 6.31 -4.51
N VAL A 162 7.99 7.18 -5.50
CA VAL A 162 6.68 7.81 -5.69
C VAL A 162 5.62 6.75 -5.97
N PHE A 163 5.93 5.73 -6.78
CA PHE A 163 5.01 4.63 -7.04
C PHE A 163 4.69 3.85 -5.76
N THR A 164 5.69 3.31 -5.07
CA THR A 164 5.48 2.46 -3.89
C THR A 164 4.78 3.21 -2.76
N ASN A 165 5.20 4.44 -2.49
CA ASN A 165 4.70 5.20 -1.34
C ASN A 165 3.33 5.81 -1.66
N CYS A 166 3.22 6.53 -2.77
CA CYS A 166 2.04 7.34 -3.05
C CYS A 166 0.98 6.54 -3.83
N ARG A 167 1.35 5.96 -4.97
CA ARG A 167 0.39 5.35 -5.91
C ARG A 167 -0.04 3.96 -5.48
N PHE A 168 0.86 3.16 -4.94
CA PHE A 168 0.52 1.82 -4.46
C PHE A 168 0.06 1.86 -3.01
N GLY A 169 0.91 2.29 -2.09
CA GLY A 169 0.65 2.26 -0.64
C GLY A 169 -0.50 3.17 -0.22
N MET A 170 -0.33 4.49 -0.34
CA MET A 170 -1.36 5.45 0.11
C MET A 170 -2.69 5.30 -0.62
N MET A 171 -2.68 4.96 -1.91
CA MET A 171 -3.91 4.72 -2.66
C MET A 171 -4.63 3.44 -2.20
N SER A 172 -3.88 2.39 -1.83
CA SER A 172 -4.47 1.12 -1.37
C SER A 172 -5.17 1.31 -0.04
N TRP A 173 -4.68 2.20 0.82
CA TRP A 173 -5.36 2.57 2.06
C TRP A 173 -6.77 3.11 1.78
N ALA A 174 -6.89 4.05 0.82
CA ALA A 174 -8.20 4.58 0.47
C ALA A 174 -9.12 3.56 -0.18
N VAL A 175 -8.60 2.74 -1.10
CA VAL A 175 -9.36 1.66 -1.75
C VAL A 175 -9.88 0.67 -0.71
N LEU A 176 -9.02 0.21 0.20
CA LEU A 176 -9.38 -0.73 1.27
C LEU A 176 -10.42 -0.15 2.23
N ALA A 177 -10.33 1.13 2.57
CA ALA A 177 -11.33 1.80 3.41
C ALA A 177 -12.74 1.75 2.77
N VAL A 178 -12.83 1.89 1.44
CA VAL A 178 -14.08 1.73 0.68
C VAL A 178 -14.48 0.25 0.59
N THR A 179 -13.54 -0.65 0.33
CA THR A 179 -13.78 -2.10 0.28
C THR A 179 -14.45 -2.60 1.56
N TYR A 180 -13.99 -2.16 2.73
CA TYR A 180 -14.55 -2.59 4.02
C TYR A 180 -15.96 -2.08 4.25
N CYS A 181 -16.23 -0.84 3.85
CA CYS A 181 -17.57 -0.26 3.88
C CYS A 181 -18.53 -1.06 2.98
N ILE A 182 -18.11 -1.38 1.75
CA ILE A 182 -18.89 -2.18 0.80
C ILE A 182 -19.11 -3.60 1.35
N LYS A 183 -18.08 -4.23 1.91
CA LYS A 183 -18.21 -5.57 2.49
C LYS A 183 -19.19 -5.59 3.66
N GLN A 184 -19.14 -4.61 4.55
CA GLN A 184 -20.08 -4.54 5.66
C GLN A 184 -21.53 -4.35 5.17
N TYR A 185 -21.71 -3.54 4.12
CA TYR A 185 -23.02 -3.39 3.46
C TYR A 185 -23.53 -4.70 2.86
N GLU A 186 -22.67 -5.44 2.14
CA GLU A 186 -23.02 -6.73 1.54
C GLU A 186 -23.42 -7.78 2.60
N LEU A 187 -22.69 -7.83 3.73
CA LEU A 187 -22.95 -8.80 4.79
C LEU A 187 -24.21 -8.48 5.62
N ASN A 188 -24.44 -7.19 5.91
CA ASN A 188 -25.46 -6.78 6.90
C ASN A 188 -26.67 -6.08 6.28
N GLY A 189 -26.66 -5.79 4.98
CA GLY A 189 -27.64 -4.95 4.29
C GLY A 189 -27.61 -3.47 4.70
N LYS A 190 -26.70 -3.08 5.59
CA LYS A 190 -26.50 -1.72 6.10
C LYS A 190 -25.07 -1.51 6.57
N VAL A 191 -24.60 -0.28 6.51
CA VAL A 191 -23.32 0.13 7.09
C VAL A 191 -23.56 0.73 8.47
N SER A 192 -22.73 0.35 9.44
CA SER A 192 -22.76 0.91 10.79
C SER A 192 -22.15 2.31 10.83
N ASP A 193 -22.64 3.15 11.74
CA ASP A 193 -22.13 4.52 11.92
C ASP A 193 -20.62 4.54 12.24
N SER A 194 -20.13 3.57 13.01
CA SER A 194 -18.70 3.44 13.30
C SER A 194 -17.86 3.18 12.05
N MET A 195 -18.35 2.34 11.12
CA MET A 195 -17.68 2.08 9.85
C MET A 195 -17.67 3.34 8.98
N LEU A 196 -18.79 4.07 8.90
CA LEU A 196 -18.87 5.33 8.15
C LEU A 196 -17.88 6.37 8.68
N VAL A 197 -17.81 6.54 10.01
CA VAL A 197 -16.84 7.43 10.65
C VAL A 197 -15.40 7.00 10.32
N ASN A 198 -15.08 5.71 10.49
CA ASN A 198 -13.76 5.16 10.19
C ASN A 198 -13.36 5.42 8.73
N THR A 199 -14.20 5.01 7.77
CA THR A 199 -13.93 5.19 6.34
C THR A 199 -13.82 6.66 5.97
N THR A 200 -14.69 7.52 6.50
CA THR A 200 -14.64 8.97 6.25
C THR A 200 -13.33 9.58 6.75
N LEU A 201 -12.92 9.27 7.98
CA LEU A 201 -11.67 9.79 8.54
C LEU A 201 -10.43 9.32 7.76
N MET A 202 -10.40 8.05 7.35
CA MET A 202 -9.34 7.51 6.49
C MET A 202 -9.30 8.24 5.14
N LEU A 203 -10.45 8.44 4.49
CA LEU A 203 -10.51 9.12 3.20
C LEU A 203 -10.15 10.60 3.31
N VAL A 204 -10.57 11.31 4.36
CA VAL A 204 -10.18 12.71 4.60
C VAL A 204 -8.67 12.82 4.77
N TYR A 205 -8.05 11.93 5.54
CA TYR A 205 -6.61 11.89 5.72
C TYR A 205 -5.87 11.66 4.39
N VAL A 206 -6.26 10.63 3.64
CA VAL A 206 -5.61 10.29 2.37
C VAL A 206 -5.84 11.37 1.31
N THR A 207 -7.04 11.98 1.28
CA THR A 207 -7.32 13.12 0.40
C THR A 207 -6.40 14.30 0.73
N LYS A 208 -6.20 14.61 2.02
CA LYS A 208 -5.29 15.67 2.46
C LYS A 208 -3.85 15.37 2.07
N PHE A 209 -3.43 14.11 2.17
CA PHE A 209 -2.11 13.67 1.69
C PHE A 209 -1.94 13.97 0.19
N PHE A 210 -2.86 13.53 -0.68
CA PHE A 210 -2.75 13.76 -2.12
C PHE A 210 -2.87 15.24 -2.50
N TRP A 211 -3.65 16.03 -1.76
CA TRP A 211 -3.72 17.48 -1.96
C TRP A 211 -2.35 18.13 -1.74
N TRP A 212 -1.57 17.63 -0.79
CA TRP A 212 -0.26 18.13 -0.42
C TRP A 212 0.90 17.24 -0.93
N GLU A 213 0.66 16.40 -1.94
CA GLU A 213 1.63 15.42 -2.42
C GLU A 213 3.00 16.03 -2.75
N ALA A 214 3.02 17.21 -3.37
CA ALA A 214 4.26 17.89 -3.73
C ALA A 214 5.12 18.24 -2.50
N GLY A 215 4.49 18.51 -1.36
CA GLY A 215 5.20 18.74 -0.11
C GLY A 215 5.76 17.45 0.49
N TYR A 216 5.07 16.31 0.32
CA TYR A 216 5.57 15.01 0.75
C TYR A 216 6.90 14.64 0.08
N TRP A 217 7.15 15.07 -1.16
CA TRP A 217 8.45 14.82 -1.81
C TRP A 217 9.65 15.53 -1.16
N ASN A 218 9.41 16.45 -0.22
CA ASN A 218 10.45 17.13 0.55
C ASN A 218 10.66 16.50 1.94
N THR A 219 9.94 15.44 2.29
CA THR A 219 10.10 14.74 3.58
C THR A 219 11.27 13.74 3.53
N MET A 220 11.64 13.19 4.68
CA MET A 220 12.76 12.25 4.83
C MET A 220 12.66 11.05 3.88
N ASP A 221 11.49 10.41 3.80
CA ASP A 221 11.19 9.25 2.96
C ASP A 221 11.62 9.43 1.50
N ILE A 222 11.37 10.62 0.94
CA ILE A 222 11.68 10.92 -0.46
C ILE A 222 13.03 11.60 -0.59
N ALA A 223 13.34 12.58 0.26
CA ALA A 223 14.52 13.42 0.10
C ALA A 223 15.83 12.76 0.56
N HIS A 224 15.78 11.84 1.54
CA HIS A 224 16.95 11.33 2.24
C HIS A 224 17.03 9.79 2.25
N ASP A 225 15.90 9.11 2.41
CA ASP A 225 15.89 7.66 2.53
C ASP A 225 16.02 6.99 1.16
N ARG A 226 16.92 6.02 1.07
CA ARG A 226 17.10 5.22 -0.14
C ARG A 226 16.01 4.17 -0.26
N ALA A 227 15.77 3.74 -1.49
CA ALA A 227 14.75 2.74 -1.79
C ALA A 227 15.28 1.33 -1.47
N GLY A 228 15.07 0.90 -0.22
CA GLY A 228 15.38 -0.44 0.28
C GLY A 228 14.17 -1.11 0.91
N PHE A 229 14.43 -2.24 1.58
CA PHE A 229 13.40 -2.98 2.29
C PHE A 229 12.64 -2.13 3.30
N TYR A 230 13.34 -1.31 4.10
CA TYR A 230 12.72 -0.49 5.14
C TYR A 230 11.53 0.35 4.62
N ILE A 231 11.78 1.14 3.57
CA ILE A 231 10.76 2.04 3.02
C ILE A 231 9.77 1.31 2.11
N CYS A 232 10.25 0.43 1.23
CA CYS A 232 9.37 -0.24 0.27
C CYS A 232 8.44 -1.24 0.95
N TRP A 233 8.92 -2.03 1.92
CA TRP A 233 8.06 -2.93 2.69
C TRP A 233 7.06 -2.15 3.53
N GLY A 234 7.49 -1.05 4.16
CA GLY A 234 6.59 -0.16 4.91
C GLY A 234 5.41 0.32 4.06
N CYS A 235 5.67 0.81 2.85
CA CYS A 235 4.60 1.33 2.01
C CYS A 235 3.76 0.24 1.33
N LEU A 236 4.37 -0.88 0.91
CA LEU A 236 3.69 -1.96 0.18
C LEU A 236 2.91 -2.91 1.09
N VAL A 237 3.36 -3.10 2.33
CA VAL A 237 2.79 -4.10 3.25
C VAL A 237 2.19 -3.43 4.48
N TRP A 238 2.97 -2.61 5.19
CA TRP A 238 2.57 -2.09 6.49
C TRP A 238 1.38 -1.14 6.40
N VAL A 239 1.41 -0.17 5.48
CA VAL A 239 0.31 0.77 5.26
C VAL A 239 -1.02 0.05 4.93
N PRO A 240 -1.12 -0.82 3.91
CA PRO A 240 -2.37 -1.51 3.60
C PRO A 240 -2.82 -2.58 4.60
N SER A 241 -1.97 -3.02 5.53
CA SER A 241 -2.33 -4.05 6.51
C SER A 241 -2.65 -3.47 7.89
N VAL A 242 -1.77 -2.63 8.42
CA VAL A 242 -1.89 -2.12 9.78
C VAL A 242 -2.81 -0.91 9.83
N TYR A 243 -2.65 0.06 8.91
CA TYR A 243 -3.40 1.32 9.00
C TYR A 243 -4.87 1.11 8.69
N THR A 244 -5.21 0.09 7.90
CA THR A 244 -6.58 -0.25 7.52
C THR A 244 -7.23 -1.23 8.49
N SER A 245 -6.45 -1.83 9.42
CA SER A 245 -6.94 -2.85 10.35
C SER A 245 -8.15 -2.45 11.19
N PRO A 246 -8.35 -1.18 11.63
CA PRO A 246 -9.58 -0.80 12.33
C PRO A 246 -10.83 -0.99 11.46
N GLY A 247 -10.77 -0.59 10.19
CA GLY A 247 -11.84 -0.80 9.23
C GLY A 247 -12.06 -2.29 8.95
N MET A 248 -10.98 -3.07 8.80
CA MET A 248 -11.06 -4.52 8.64
C MET A 248 -11.79 -5.18 9.81
N TYR A 249 -11.48 -4.78 11.05
CA TYR A 249 -12.12 -5.30 12.25
C TYR A 249 -13.62 -4.97 12.30
N LEU A 250 -13.97 -3.71 11.99
CA LEU A 250 -15.35 -3.23 12.02
C LEU A 250 -16.27 -3.97 11.03
N VAL A 251 -15.76 -4.55 9.94
CA VAL A 251 -16.58 -5.32 8.98
C VAL A 251 -17.40 -6.39 9.71
N ASN A 252 -16.77 -7.14 10.63
CA ASN A 252 -17.42 -8.18 11.41
C ASN A 252 -17.93 -7.70 12.78
N HIS A 253 -17.58 -6.47 13.18
CA HIS A 253 -17.92 -5.87 14.47
C HIS A 253 -18.65 -4.54 14.28
N PRO A 254 -19.89 -4.55 13.76
CA PRO A 254 -20.65 -3.33 13.60
C PRO A 254 -20.96 -2.71 14.97
N VAL A 255 -20.55 -1.45 15.16
CA VAL A 255 -20.82 -0.70 16.39
C VAL A 255 -21.74 0.47 16.04
N ASN A 256 -22.88 0.55 16.72
CA ASN A 256 -23.76 1.71 16.61
C ASN A 256 -23.31 2.76 17.63
N LEU A 257 -22.84 3.90 17.14
CA LEU A 257 -22.38 5.00 17.99
C LEU A 257 -23.56 5.86 18.48
N GLY A 258 -24.63 5.98 17.67
CA GLY A 258 -25.81 6.78 17.97
C GLY A 258 -25.54 8.28 18.11
N MET A 259 -26.61 9.07 18.09
CA MET A 259 -26.66 10.29 18.89
C MET A 259 -27.47 9.90 20.13
N GLN A 260 -26.89 10.06 21.32
CA GLN A 260 -27.56 9.73 22.59
C GLN A 260 -28.96 10.34 22.67
#